data_AF-A0A5Q0GNT0-F1
#
_entry.id   AF-A0A5Q0GNT0-F1
#
_cell.length_a   1.000
_cell.length_b   1.000
_cell.length_c   1.000
_cell.angle_alpha   90.00
_cell.angle_beta   90.00
_cell.angle_gamma   90.00
#
_symmetry.space_group_name_H-M   'P 1'
#
loop_
_entity.id
_entity.type
_entity.pdbx_description
1 polymer ?
#
loop_
_entity_poly.entity_id
_entity_poly.type
_entity_poly.pdbx_seq_one_letter_code
_entity_poly.pdbx_strand_id
1 'polypeptide(L)'
;MATIATLNLFLVLFDLSYVPWRDFYLRKVPEITKVYDPIKGIEQHRETQNYLNKINLLKAQVSQTGITSPEVKTQLQEISRLSNEMIEGNPFAAVGKSGTLERIKKRMRDRIGNDSAKQSFATFWSQPYLSQKGWIQEITFFNQKISPLIATNYYRQIGENNEFINYFWLIDLPFVCLFGLELLGRVIYIRSSHPGFSWLNAILWRWYDLFLLIPFWRWLRIIPVTIRLDHARLLNLQPINKQIHQVVVANFAEELTEIVIIRVINQIQGSIQKGEITRWLLQNDKLRPYIDINDINEVEAIAGLLVQTIVDQVLPKIQPELVALLQHNINSAFHQVPIYKNLQSLPGVGQAQTQISEQLATQITTNLYNVLVSAIKDPIGAKLSSQLAHSFTQALGNEIQQKHVLSEIQSLLVDFLEEVKLNYVQRLSQEDIDQIIEQTRQLKSIPNSIVRSKE
;
A
#
# COMPACT_ATOMS: atom_id res chain seq x y z
N MET A 1 -15.28 -12.07 -18.44
CA MET A 1 -15.41 -10.81 -17.68
C MET A 1 -14.29 -9.81 -17.95
N ALA A 2 -13.00 -10.18 -17.84
CA ALA A 2 -11.90 -9.24 -18.11
C ALA A 2 -11.93 -8.65 -19.54
N THR A 3 -12.20 -9.49 -20.55
CA THR A 3 -12.35 -9.08 -21.95
C THR A 3 -13.53 -8.12 -22.16
N ILE A 4 -14.69 -8.41 -21.58
CA ILE A 4 -15.89 -7.56 -21.63
C ILE A 4 -15.62 -6.20 -20.97
N ALA A 5 -14.97 -6.19 -19.80
CA ALA A 5 -14.59 -4.97 -19.10
C ALA A 5 -13.58 -4.13 -19.91
N THR A 6 -12.66 -4.79 -20.61
CA THR A 6 -11.71 -4.13 -21.52
C THR A 6 -12.41 -3.51 -22.72
N LEU A 7 -13.35 -4.23 -23.33
CA LEU A 7 -14.18 -3.71 -24.43
C LEU A 7 -14.99 -2.48 -23.98
N ASN A 8 -15.60 -2.54 -22.80
CA ASN A 8 -16.32 -1.41 -22.23
C ASN A 8 -15.38 -0.21 -21.98
N LEU A 9 -14.16 -0.44 -21.48
CA LEU A 9 -13.18 0.63 -21.30
C LEU A 9 -12.81 1.29 -22.62
N PHE A 10 -12.55 0.52 -23.68
CA PHE A 10 -12.31 1.09 -25.01
C PHE A 10 -13.47 1.93 -25.51
N LEU A 11 -14.71 1.45 -25.30
CA LEU A 11 -15.91 2.20 -25.67
C LEU A 11 -16.04 3.52 -24.89
N VAL A 12 -15.73 3.53 -23.60
CA VAL A 12 -15.70 4.73 -22.75
C VAL A 12 -14.61 5.71 -23.21
N LEU A 13 -13.40 5.22 -23.50
CA LEU A 13 -12.30 6.07 -23.98
C LEU A 13 -12.64 6.65 -25.36
N PHE A 14 -13.27 5.87 -26.23
CA PHE A 14 -13.80 6.35 -27.50
C PHE A 14 -14.82 7.48 -27.28
N ASP A 15 -15.80 7.31 -26.38
CA ASP A 15 -16.81 8.32 -26.05
C ASP A 15 -16.20 9.64 -25.56
N LEU A 16 -15.17 9.56 -24.71
CA LEU A 16 -14.47 10.72 -24.18
C LEU A 16 -13.67 11.45 -25.28
N SER A 17 -13.02 10.69 -26.16
CA SER A 17 -12.21 11.24 -27.26
C SER A 17 -13.01 11.68 -28.49
N TYR A 18 -14.28 11.28 -28.60
CA TYR A 18 -15.07 11.46 -29.81
C TYR A 18 -15.22 12.92 -30.24
N VAL A 19 -15.66 13.81 -29.34
CA VAL A 19 -15.93 15.21 -29.68
C VAL A 19 -14.64 15.95 -30.10
N PRO A 20 -13.51 15.86 -29.36
CA PRO A 20 -12.24 16.42 -29.79
C PRO A 20 -11.75 15.90 -31.16
N TRP A 21 -11.96 14.61 -31.46
CA TRP A 21 -11.48 13.98 -32.69
C TRP A 21 -12.54 13.91 -33.80
N ARG A 22 -13.72 14.50 -33.60
CA ARG A 22 -14.84 14.44 -34.56
C ARG A 22 -14.42 14.91 -35.95
N ASP A 23 -13.60 15.96 -36.04
CA ASP A 23 -13.16 16.53 -37.33
C ASP A 23 -12.25 15.58 -38.12
N PHE A 24 -11.58 14.67 -37.42
CA PHE A 24 -10.83 13.58 -38.05
C PHE A 24 -11.81 12.50 -38.54
N TYR A 25 -12.75 12.06 -37.70
CA TYR A 25 -13.75 11.07 -38.06
C TYR A 25 -14.61 11.52 -39.25
N LEU A 26 -15.07 12.76 -39.26
CA LEU A 26 -15.85 13.32 -40.37
C LEU A 26 -15.11 13.24 -41.72
N ARG A 27 -13.78 13.41 -41.70
CA ARG A 27 -12.96 13.43 -42.92
C ARG A 27 -12.48 12.06 -43.36
N LYS A 28 -12.26 11.13 -42.42
CA LYS A 28 -11.65 9.82 -42.71
C LYS A 28 -12.64 8.67 -42.63
N VAL A 29 -13.62 8.75 -41.73
CA VAL A 29 -14.58 7.69 -41.44
C VAL A 29 -15.98 8.29 -41.16
N PRO A 30 -16.63 8.92 -42.16
CA PRO A 30 -17.89 9.65 -41.96
C PRO A 30 -19.04 8.77 -41.46
N GLU A 31 -19.00 7.45 -41.71
CA GLU A 31 -20.02 6.53 -41.21
C GLU A 31 -20.08 6.50 -39.67
N ILE A 32 -18.94 6.65 -38.98
CA ILE A 32 -18.91 6.75 -37.52
C ILE A 32 -19.67 8.01 -37.09
N THR A 33 -19.49 9.13 -37.78
CA THR A 33 -20.16 10.38 -37.42
C THR A 33 -21.67 10.31 -37.56
N LYS A 34 -22.18 9.62 -38.58
CA LYS A 34 -23.63 9.46 -38.77
C LYS A 34 -24.29 8.68 -37.63
N VAL A 35 -23.59 7.66 -37.13
CA VAL A 35 -24.10 6.81 -36.04
C VAL A 35 -23.92 7.47 -34.68
N TYR A 36 -22.81 8.18 -34.48
CA TYR A 36 -22.40 8.64 -33.15
C TYR A 36 -22.72 10.10 -32.84
N ASP A 37 -22.91 10.96 -33.86
CA ASP A 37 -23.37 12.33 -33.65
C ASP A 37 -24.71 12.39 -32.88
N PRO A 38 -25.75 11.60 -33.21
CA PRO A 38 -27.00 11.61 -32.45
C PRO A 38 -26.80 11.24 -30.96
N ILE A 39 -25.87 10.33 -30.66
CA ILE A 39 -25.56 9.92 -29.28
C ILE A 39 -25.00 11.11 -28.47
N LYS A 40 -24.26 12.01 -29.12
CA LYS A 40 -23.68 13.21 -28.52
C LYS A 40 -24.55 14.46 -28.64
N GLY A 41 -25.80 14.31 -29.11
CA GLY A 41 -26.71 15.42 -29.39
C GLY A 41 -26.17 16.36 -30.47
N ILE A 42 -25.38 15.83 -31.41
CA ILE A 42 -24.75 16.60 -32.48
C ILE A 42 -25.63 16.53 -33.73
N GLU A 43 -25.90 17.70 -34.29
CA GLU A 43 -26.66 17.86 -35.52
C GLU A 43 -25.88 18.71 -36.52
N GLN A 44 -26.24 18.58 -37.80
CA GLN A 44 -25.69 19.46 -38.82
C GLN A 44 -26.11 20.90 -38.54
N HIS A 45 -25.16 21.83 -38.61
CA HIS A 45 -25.47 23.22 -38.36
C HIS A 45 -26.27 23.81 -39.54
N ARG A 46 -27.48 24.31 -39.27
CA ARG A 46 -28.46 24.73 -40.28
C ARG A 46 -27.90 25.71 -41.30
N GLU A 47 -27.24 26.77 -40.83
CA GLU A 47 -26.73 27.84 -41.71
C GLU A 47 -25.59 27.37 -42.63
N THR A 48 -24.56 26.73 -42.08
CA THR A 48 -23.42 26.22 -42.85
C THR A 48 -23.83 25.09 -43.79
N GLN A 49 -24.80 24.26 -43.40
CA GLN A 49 -25.33 23.23 -44.28
C GLN A 49 -26.15 23.83 -45.42
N ASN A 50 -27.01 24.82 -45.15
CA ASN A 50 -27.73 25.56 -46.19
C ASN A 50 -26.76 26.22 -47.18
N TYR A 51 -25.70 26.85 -46.68
CA TYR A 51 -24.64 27.44 -47.51
C TYR A 51 -24.00 26.42 -48.46
N LEU A 52 -23.57 25.26 -47.94
CA LEU A 52 -22.98 24.19 -48.76
C LEU A 52 -23.98 23.61 -49.77
N ASN A 53 -25.26 23.48 -49.39
CA ASN A 53 -26.31 23.02 -50.29
C ASN A 53 -26.53 24.02 -51.44
N LYS A 54 -26.54 25.33 -51.18
CA LYS A 54 -26.65 26.37 -52.22
C LYS A 54 -25.48 26.33 -53.19
N ILE A 55 -24.26 26.07 -52.70
CA ILE A 55 -23.08 25.87 -53.55
C ILE A 55 -23.21 24.61 -54.42
N ASN A 56 -23.76 23.52 -53.87
CA ASN A 56 -24.03 22.32 -54.67
C ASN A 56 -25.06 22.58 -55.78
N LEU A 57 -26.10 23.36 -55.51
CA LEU A 57 -27.07 23.79 -56.53
C LEU A 57 -26.43 24.67 -57.59
N LEU A 58 -25.55 25.61 -57.20
CA LEU A 58 -24.75 26.42 -58.13
C LEU A 58 -23.90 25.55 -59.05
N LYS A 59 -23.23 24.52 -58.51
CA LYS A 59 -22.43 23.59 -59.33
C LYS A 59 -23.26 22.88 -60.38
N ALA A 60 -24.46 22.43 -60.02
CA ALA A 60 -25.38 21.81 -60.96
C ALA A 60 -25.85 22.81 -62.03
N GLN A 61 -26.23 24.03 -61.63
CA GLN A 61 -26.69 25.08 -62.54
C GLN A 61 -25.61 25.49 -63.56
N VAL A 62 -24.38 25.74 -63.10
CA VAL A 62 -23.26 26.12 -63.98
C VAL A 62 -22.95 25.02 -65.00
N SER A 63 -23.14 23.75 -64.62
CA SER A 63 -22.95 22.61 -65.54
C SER A 63 -24.02 22.54 -66.63
N GLN A 64 -25.20 23.14 -66.42
CA GLN A 64 -26.34 23.13 -67.35
C GLN A 64 -26.39 24.39 -68.22
N THR A 65 -26.28 25.58 -67.60
CA THR A 65 -26.50 26.87 -68.29
C THR A 65 -25.23 27.70 -68.49
N GLY A 66 -24.10 27.24 -67.94
CA GLY A 66 -22.82 27.96 -67.99
C GLY A 66 -22.72 29.10 -66.98
N ILE A 67 -21.49 29.57 -66.72
CA ILE A 67 -21.19 30.58 -65.69
C ILE A 67 -21.80 31.96 -66.00
N THR A 68 -22.10 32.22 -67.28
CA THR A 68 -22.54 33.55 -67.74
C THR A 68 -24.05 33.77 -67.67
N SER A 69 -24.83 32.77 -67.28
CA SER A 69 -26.29 32.85 -67.30
C SER A 69 -26.85 33.76 -66.19
N PRO A 70 -27.99 34.45 -66.43
CA PRO A 70 -28.63 35.29 -65.41
C PRO A 70 -29.01 34.53 -64.13
N GLU A 71 -29.37 33.26 -64.25
CA GLU A 71 -29.74 32.39 -63.13
C GLU A 71 -28.54 32.14 -62.21
N VAL A 72 -27.37 31.89 -62.81
CA VAL A 72 -26.11 31.72 -62.08
C VAL A 72 -25.71 33.01 -61.37
N LYS A 73 -25.88 34.18 -62.01
CA LYS A 73 -25.62 35.47 -61.39
C LYS A 73 -26.42 35.66 -60.09
N THR A 74 -27.71 35.32 -60.13
CA THR A 74 -28.58 35.40 -58.94
C THR A 74 -28.15 34.44 -57.84
N GLN A 75 -27.77 33.19 -58.18
CA GLN A 75 -27.28 32.23 -57.19
C GLN A 75 -25.93 32.64 -56.57
N LEU A 76 -25.04 33.24 -57.36
CA LEU A 76 -23.77 33.77 -56.89
C LEU A 76 -23.96 34.94 -55.90
N GLN A 77 -24.89 35.85 -56.19
CA GLN A 77 -25.25 36.94 -55.27
C GLN A 77 -25.80 36.39 -53.95
N GLU A 78 -26.65 35.38 -54.00
CA GLU A 78 -27.20 34.72 -52.81
C GLU A 78 -26.11 34.04 -51.97
N ILE A 79 -25.19 33.30 -52.61
CA ILE A 79 -24.05 32.68 -51.91
C ILE A 79 -23.12 33.75 -51.33
N SER A 80 -22.90 34.87 -52.03
CA SER A 80 -22.14 36.00 -51.51
C SER A 80 -22.80 36.58 -50.25
N ARG A 81 -24.13 36.77 -50.26
CA ARG A 81 -24.90 37.23 -49.09
C ARG A 81 -24.74 36.26 -47.91
N LEU A 82 -24.97 34.96 -48.13
CA LEU A 82 -24.80 33.94 -47.11
C LEU A 82 -23.36 33.85 -46.58
N SER A 83 -22.36 34.15 -47.42
CA SER A 83 -20.95 34.22 -46.99
C SER A 83 -20.75 35.35 -46.00
N ASN A 84 -21.34 36.53 -46.24
CA ASN A 84 -21.28 37.65 -45.32
C ASN A 84 -22.00 37.33 -44.00
N GLU A 85 -23.18 36.73 -44.06
CA GLU A 85 -23.92 36.29 -42.87
C GLU A 85 -23.12 35.31 -42.02
N MET A 86 -22.47 34.32 -42.65
CA MET A 86 -21.58 33.39 -41.96
C MET A 86 -20.38 34.08 -41.30
N ILE A 87 -19.81 35.11 -41.95
CA ILE A 87 -18.68 35.89 -41.42
C ILE A 87 -19.10 36.73 -40.22
N GLU A 88 -20.27 37.35 -40.28
CA GLU A 88 -20.81 38.25 -39.24
C GLU A 88 -21.38 37.47 -38.05
N GLY A 89 -22.23 36.49 -38.30
CA GLY A 89 -22.90 35.71 -37.25
C GLY A 89 -21.97 34.74 -36.52
N ASN A 90 -20.83 34.39 -37.14
CA ASN A 90 -19.88 33.40 -36.62
C ASN A 90 -20.56 32.14 -36.05
N PRO A 91 -21.20 31.32 -36.92
CA PRO A 91 -21.90 30.11 -36.50
C PRO A 91 -20.99 29.03 -35.89
N PHE A 92 -19.67 29.25 -35.87
CA PHE A 92 -18.68 28.35 -35.30
C PHE A 92 -18.41 28.64 -33.82
N ALA A 93 -18.85 29.79 -33.31
CA ALA A 93 -18.58 30.22 -31.94
C ALA A 93 -19.19 29.28 -30.89
N ALA A 94 -20.43 28.83 -31.12
CA ALA A 94 -21.20 28.02 -30.18
C ALA A 94 -20.53 26.69 -29.79
N VAL A 95 -19.67 26.16 -30.66
CA VAL A 95 -18.94 24.89 -30.45
C VAL A 95 -17.43 25.10 -30.28
N GLY A 96 -17.00 26.32 -29.98
CA GLY A 96 -15.59 26.64 -29.73
C GLY A 96 -14.71 26.57 -31.00
N LYS A 97 -15.30 26.72 -32.19
CA LYS A 97 -14.61 26.57 -33.48
C LYS A 97 -14.36 27.89 -34.22
N SER A 98 -14.39 29.04 -33.54
CA SER A 98 -14.10 30.35 -34.16
C SER A 98 -12.78 30.38 -34.94
N GLY A 99 -11.76 29.65 -34.50
CA GLY A 99 -10.49 29.52 -35.24
C GLY A 99 -10.62 28.85 -36.61
N THR A 100 -11.62 27.99 -36.81
CA THR A 100 -11.94 27.39 -38.12
C THR A 100 -12.47 28.47 -39.07
N LEU A 101 -13.35 29.35 -38.59
CA LEU A 101 -13.84 30.48 -39.37
C LEU A 101 -12.70 31.44 -39.75
N GLU A 102 -11.79 31.75 -38.82
CA GLU A 102 -10.62 32.59 -39.13
C GLU A 102 -9.70 31.95 -40.17
N ARG A 103 -9.53 30.62 -40.13
CA ARG A 103 -8.80 29.89 -41.17
C ARG A 103 -9.49 29.97 -42.53
N ILE A 104 -10.81 29.89 -42.58
CA ILE A 104 -11.62 30.06 -43.80
C ILE A 104 -11.43 31.48 -44.35
N LYS A 105 -11.62 32.50 -43.51
CA LYS A 105 -11.45 33.92 -43.85
C LYS A 105 -10.05 34.18 -44.40
N LYS A 106 -9.01 33.69 -43.73
CA LYS A 106 -7.62 33.82 -44.17
C LYS A 106 -7.40 33.18 -45.55
N ARG A 107 -7.83 31.93 -45.77
CA ARG A 107 -7.67 31.25 -47.07
C ARG A 107 -8.33 31.98 -48.22
N MET A 108 -9.47 32.63 -47.97
CA MET A 108 -10.16 33.43 -48.98
C MET A 108 -9.44 34.75 -49.27
N ARG A 109 -8.95 35.44 -48.22
CA ARG A 109 -8.09 36.63 -48.38
C ARG A 109 -6.84 36.31 -49.19
N ASP A 110 -6.15 35.22 -48.85
CA ASP A 110 -4.92 34.79 -49.53
C ASP A 110 -5.19 34.41 -51.00
N ARG A 111 -6.36 33.82 -51.32
CA ARG A 111 -6.73 33.45 -52.70
C ARG A 111 -7.03 34.65 -53.58
N ILE A 112 -7.67 35.69 -53.03
CA ILE A 112 -8.08 36.88 -53.77
C ILE A 112 -7.01 37.97 -53.77
N GLY A 113 -6.20 38.06 -52.71
CA GLY A 113 -5.25 39.15 -52.49
C GLY A 113 -5.91 40.41 -51.91
N ASN A 114 -6.84 40.26 -50.96
CA ASN A 114 -7.55 41.37 -50.30
C ASN A 114 -7.52 41.20 -48.76
N ASP A 115 -7.40 42.31 -48.02
CA ASP A 115 -7.39 42.34 -46.55
C ASP A 115 -8.75 42.07 -45.89
N SER A 116 -9.85 42.32 -46.61
CA SER A 116 -11.20 42.09 -46.10
C SER A 116 -11.73 40.72 -46.51
N ALA A 117 -12.10 39.90 -45.52
CA ALA A 117 -12.71 38.60 -45.79
C ALA A 117 -14.06 38.74 -46.51
N LYS A 118 -14.90 39.70 -46.12
CA LYS A 118 -16.20 39.95 -46.76
C LYS A 118 -16.03 40.29 -48.24
N GLN A 119 -15.10 41.21 -48.54
CA GLN A 119 -14.81 41.57 -49.94
C GLN A 119 -14.18 40.41 -50.72
N SER A 120 -13.34 39.60 -50.08
CA SER A 120 -12.75 38.41 -50.71
C SER A 120 -13.82 37.40 -51.11
N PHE A 121 -14.78 37.12 -50.22
CA PHE A 121 -15.91 36.24 -50.54
C PHE A 121 -16.82 36.84 -51.63
N ALA A 122 -17.13 38.13 -51.56
CA ALA A 122 -17.93 38.80 -52.58
C ALA A 122 -17.26 38.79 -53.96
N THR A 123 -15.94 38.98 -54.01
CA THR A 123 -15.15 38.92 -55.25
C THR A 123 -15.09 37.49 -55.80
N PHE A 124 -14.82 36.51 -54.93
CA PHE A 124 -14.77 35.10 -55.31
C PHE A 124 -16.09 34.62 -55.91
N TRP A 125 -17.21 34.97 -55.27
CA TRP A 125 -18.56 34.64 -55.74
C TRP A 125 -19.11 35.66 -56.75
N SER A 126 -18.25 36.25 -57.57
CA SER A 126 -18.66 37.14 -58.65
C SER A 126 -18.50 36.48 -60.01
N GLN A 127 -19.49 36.69 -60.88
CA GLN A 127 -19.46 36.19 -62.25
C GLN A 127 -18.23 36.67 -63.04
N PRO A 128 -17.77 37.94 -62.96
CA PRO A 128 -16.55 38.39 -63.64
C PRO A 128 -15.31 37.62 -63.20
N TYR A 129 -15.11 37.41 -61.89
CA TYR A 129 -13.95 36.71 -61.36
C TYR A 129 -13.91 35.24 -61.81
N LEU A 130 -15.04 34.52 -61.65
CA LEU A 130 -15.12 33.10 -62.00
C LEU A 130 -15.01 32.85 -63.51
N SER A 131 -15.47 33.80 -64.33
CA SER A 131 -15.31 33.74 -65.79
C SER A 131 -13.85 33.98 -66.21
N GLN A 132 -13.17 34.94 -65.56
CA GLN A 132 -11.78 35.29 -65.88
C GLN A 132 -10.76 34.25 -65.39
N LYS A 133 -10.91 33.75 -64.16
CA LYS A 133 -9.98 32.79 -63.55
C LYS A 133 -10.28 31.34 -63.91
N GLY A 134 -11.50 31.06 -64.37
CA GLY A 134 -11.95 29.73 -64.75
C GLY A 134 -12.64 29.00 -63.60
N TRP A 135 -13.93 28.70 -63.81
CA TRP A 135 -14.80 28.05 -62.85
C TRP A 135 -14.22 26.77 -62.23
N ILE A 136 -13.68 25.86 -63.05
CA ILE A 136 -13.19 24.54 -62.61
C ILE A 136 -12.05 24.69 -61.59
N GLN A 137 -11.13 25.63 -61.81
CA GLN A 137 -9.99 25.84 -60.92
C GLN A 137 -10.43 26.40 -59.57
N GLU A 138 -11.28 27.43 -59.59
CA GLU A 138 -11.75 28.09 -58.37
C GLU A 138 -12.67 27.19 -57.54
N ILE A 139 -13.59 26.46 -58.18
CA ILE A 139 -14.47 25.54 -57.45
C ILE A 139 -13.69 24.34 -56.87
N THR A 140 -12.62 23.90 -57.54
CA THR A 140 -11.72 22.86 -57.00
C THR A 140 -10.98 23.36 -55.78
N PHE A 141 -10.42 24.58 -55.82
CA PHE A 141 -9.83 25.22 -54.65
C PHE A 141 -10.84 25.28 -53.49
N PHE A 142 -12.06 25.75 -53.76
CA PHE A 142 -13.09 25.88 -52.74
C PHE A 142 -13.46 24.52 -52.12
N ASN A 143 -13.73 23.51 -52.95
CA ASN A 143 -14.09 22.16 -52.50
C ASN A 143 -12.98 21.48 -51.68
N GLN A 144 -11.71 21.76 -51.98
CA GLN A 144 -10.58 21.15 -51.29
C GLN A 144 -10.14 21.92 -50.03
N LYS A 145 -10.21 23.27 -50.06
CA LYS A 145 -9.60 24.13 -49.04
C LYS A 145 -10.63 24.83 -48.15
N ILE A 146 -11.86 25.03 -48.59
CA ILE A 146 -12.86 25.81 -47.84
C ILE A 146 -14.03 24.93 -47.39
N SER A 147 -14.69 24.25 -48.32
CA SER A 147 -15.86 23.40 -48.03
C SER A 147 -15.66 22.41 -46.88
N PRO A 148 -14.51 21.70 -46.75
CA PRO A 148 -14.32 20.75 -45.66
C PRO A 148 -14.21 21.42 -44.30
N LEU A 149 -13.74 22.68 -44.23
CA LEU A 149 -13.70 23.43 -42.97
C LEU A 149 -15.11 23.84 -42.56
N ILE A 150 -15.94 24.27 -43.50
CA ILE A 150 -17.34 24.64 -43.25
C ILE A 150 -18.14 23.42 -42.78
N ALA A 151 -17.93 22.27 -43.41
CA ALA A 151 -18.60 21.02 -43.07
C ALA A 151 -18.27 20.50 -41.65
N THR A 152 -17.15 20.93 -41.05
CA THR A 152 -16.83 20.57 -39.66
C THR A 152 -17.70 21.28 -38.62
N ASN A 153 -18.44 22.32 -39.02
CA ASN A 153 -19.36 22.98 -38.10
C ASN A 153 -20.55 22.08 -37.77
N TYR A 154 -21.02 22.16 -36.54
CA TYR A 154 -22.16 21.40 -36.06
C TYR A 154 -22.89 22.19 -34.98
N TYR A 155 -24.15 21.86 -34.77
CA TYR A 155 -24.90 22.31 -33.62
C TYR A 155 -24.89 21.20 -32.57
N ARG A 156 -24.69 21.55 -31.31
CA ARG A 156 -24.78 20.58 -30.21
C ARG A 156 -25.94 20.98 -29.31
N GLN A 157 -26.92 20.10 -29.21
CA GLN A 157 -28.11 20.33 -28.42
C GLN A 157 -27.76 20.44 -26.94
N ILE A 158 -28.46 21.36 -26.27
CA ILE A 158 -28.37 21.61 -24.84
C ILE A 158 -29.67 21.07 -24.23
N GLY A 159 -29.56 20.23 -23.20
CA GLY A 159 -30.69 19.66 -22.50
C GLY A 159 -31.32 20.66 -21.52
N GLU A 160 -32.41 20.25 -20.87
CA GLU A 160 -33.11 21.05 -19.86
C GLU A 160 -32.22 21.44 -18.67
N ASN A 161 -31.17 20.66 -18.40
CA ASN A 161 -30.18 20.90 -17.35
C ASN A 161 -29.06 21.88 -17.77
N ASN A 162 -29.18 22.53 -18.93
CA ASN A 162 -28.20 23.45 -19.50
C ASN A 162 -26.82 22.81 -19.80
N GLU A 163 -26.75 21.47 -19.82
CA GLU A 163 -25.59 20.72 -20.27
C GLU A 163 -25.80 20.19 -21.68
N PHE A 164 -24.72 19.85 -22.37
CA PHE A 164 -24.84 19.21 -23.66
C PHE A 164 -25.43 17.80 -23.53
N ILE A 165 -26.37 17.48 -24.40
CA ILE A 165 -26.98 16.16 -24.46
C ILE A 165 -25.91 15.09 -24.70
N ASN A 166 -26.01 13.99 -23.95
CA ASN A 166 -25.14 12.82 -24.09
C ASN A 166 -25.90 11.54 -23.69
N TYR A 167 -26.31 10.77 -24.70
CA TYR A 167 -27.04 9.51 -24.53
C TYR A 167 -26.13 8.29 -24.39
N PHE A 168 -24.81 8.46 -24.23
CA PHE A 168 -23.89 7.34 -24.09
C PHE A 168 -24.26 6.39 -22.95
N TRP A 169 -24.89 6.90 -21.88
CA TRP A 169 -25.34 6.08 -20.76
C TRP A 169 -26.24 4.92 -21.22
N LEU A 170 -27.00 5.08 -22.32
CA LEU A 170 -27.86 4.03 -22.86
C LEU A 170 -27.06 2.87 -23.47
N ILE A 171 -25.92 3.18 -24.08
CA ILE A 171 -25.00 2.18 -24.66
C ILE A 171 -24.20 1.51 -23.55
N ASP A 172 -23.89 2.26 -22.49
CA ASP A 172 -23.14 1.78 -21.35
C ASP A 172 -23.99 0.94 -20.39
N LEU A 173 -25.30 1.17 -20.34
CA LEU A 173 -26.23 0.53 -19.43
C LEU A 173 -26.18 -1.01 -19.46
N PRO A 174 -26.17 -1.71 -20.63
CA PRO A 174 -26.05 -3.16 -20.66
C PRO A 174 -24.78 -3.68 -19.97
N PHE A 175 -23.66 -2.97 -20.12
CA PHE A 175 -22.40 -3.32 -19.46
C PHE A 175 -22.50 -3.10 -17.96
N VAL A 176 -23.03 -1.96 -17.52
CA VAL A 176 -23.23 -1.64 -16.10
C VAL A 176 -24.15 -2.66 -15.44
N CYS A 177 -25.26 -3.05 -16.08
CA CYS A 177 -26.14 -4.10 -15.58
C CYS A 177 -25.41 -5.44 -15.46
N LEU A 178 -24.64 -5.83 -16.47
CA LEU A 178 -23.85 -7.07 -16.45
C LEU A 178 -22.80 -7.06 -15.33
N PHE A 179 -22.09 -5.94 -15.11
CA PHE A 179 -21.14 -5.79 -14.02
C PHE A 179 -21.84 -5.77 -12.65
N GLY A 180 -23.02 -5.16 -12.56
CA GLY A 180 -23.82 -5.13 -11.34
C GLY A 180 -24.26 -6.52 -10.92
N LEU A 181 -24.79 -7.31 -11.87
CA LEU A 181 -25.16 -8.70 -11.63
C LEU A 181 -23.97 -9.57 -11.24
N GLU A 182 -22.83 -9.39 -11.90
CA GLU A 182 -21.61 -10.11 -11.57
C GLU A 182 -21.09 -9.75 -10.16
N LEU A 183 -21.10 -8.47 -9.79
CA LEU A 183 -20.72 -8.02 -8.46
C LEU A 183 -21.67 -8.59 -7.40
N LEU A 184 -22.99 -8.55 -7.64
CA LEU A 184 -23.98 -9.11 -6.73
C LEU A 184 -23.76 -10.62 -6.50
N GLY A 185 -23.55 -11.40 -7.56
CA GLY A 185 -23.27 -12.82 -7.45
C GLY A 185 -22.03 -13.11 -6.60
N ARG A 186 -20.96 -12.31 -6.76
CA ARG A 186 -19.74 -12.45 -5.96
C ARG A 186 -19.91 -12.02 -4.51
N VAL A 187 -20.64 -10.94 -4.25
CA VAL A 187 -20.94 -10.50 -2.88
C VAL A 187 -21.74 -11.56 -2.13
N ILE A 188 -22.74 -12.17 -2.80
CA ILE A 188 -23.51 -13.29 -2.25
C ILE A 188 -22.60 -14.47 -1.93
N TYR A 189 -21.70 -14.85 -2.83
CA TYR A 189 -20.74 -15.94 -2.62
C TYR A 189 -19.76 -15.67 -1.46
N ILE A 190 -19.25 -14.44 -1.33
CA ILE A 190 -18.35 -14.06 -0.24
C ILE A 190 -19.08 -14.16 1.09
N ARG A 191 -20.32 -13.66 1.15
CA ARG A 191 -21.16 -13.70 2.34
C ARG A 191 -21.52 -15.13 2.73
N SER A 192 -21.85 -15.99 1.78
CA SER A 192 -22.14 -17.41 2.07
C SER A 192 -20.91 -18.15 2.58
N SER A 193 -19.71 -17.73 2.15
CA SER A 193 -18.44 -18.33 2.59
C SER A 193 -17.94 -17.80 3.95
N HIS A 194 -18.39 -16.62 4.39
CA HIS A 194 -17.94 -15.97 5.63
C HIS A 194 -19.15 -15.47 6.46
N PRO A 195 -19.71 -16.28 7.36
CA PRO A 195 -20.93 -15.97 8.12
C PRO A 195 -20.86 -14.72 9.01
N GLY A 196 -19.65 -14.25 9.35
CA GLY A 196 -19.42 -13.03 10.13
C GLY A 196 -19.32 -11.72 9.32
N PHE A 197 -19.41 -11.77 7.99
CA PHE A 197 -19.27 -10.58 7.15
C PHE A 197 -20.61 -9.87 6.93
N SER A 198 -20.64 -8.55 7.14
CA SER A 198 -21.74 -7.69 6.72
C SER A 198 -21.76 -7.54 5.19
N TRP A 199 -22.93 -7.24 4.61
CA TRP A 199 -23.06 -6.97 3.17
C TRP A 199 -22.15 -5.83 2.71
N LEU A 200 -22.04 -4.77 3.51
CA LEU A 200 -21.16 -3.63 3.22
C LEU A 200 -19.69 -4.07 3.19
N ASN A 201 -19.26 -4.90 4.14
CA ASN A 201 -17.88 -5.39 4.16
C ASN A 201 -17.58 -6.29 2.95
N ALA A 202 -18.55 -7.10 2.50
CA ALA A 202 -18.39 -7.93 1.31
C ALA A 202 -18.30 -7.09 0.02
N ILE A 203 -19.04 -5.98 -0.06
CA ILE A 203 -18.94 -5.01 -1.17
C ILE A 203 -17.59 -4.26 -1.12
N LEU A 204 -17.18 -3.79 0.06
CA LEU A 204 -15.92 -3.06 0.25
C LEU A 204 -14.68 -3.93 -0.01
N TRP A 205 -14.76 -5.25 0.23
CA TRP A 205 -13.72 -6.17 -0.21
C TRP A 205 -13.48 -6.05 -1.72
N ARG A 206 -14.54 -5.81 -2.50
CA ARG A 206 -14.48 -5.58 -3.95
C ARG A 206 -14.65 -4.12 -4.32
N TRP A 207 -14.15 -3.19 -3.50
CA TRP A 207 -14.30 -1.74 -3.72
C TRP A 207 -13.94 -1.30 -5.15
N TYR A 208 -12.91 -1.90 -5.76
CA TYR A 208 -12.47 -1.56 -7.11
C TYR A 208 -13.53 -1.85 -8.18
N ASP A 209 -14.37 -2.85 -7.99
CA ASP A 209 -15.45 -3.19 -8.93
C ASP A 209 -16.58 -2.15 -8.91
N LEU A 210 -16.69 -1.35 -7.85
CA LEU A 210 -17.67 -0.28 -7.79
C LEU A 210 -17.44 0.75 -8.90
N PHE A 211 -16.19 1.02 -9.29
CA PHE A 211 -15.89 1.94 -10.39
C PHE A 211 -16.47 1.49 -11.74
N LEU A 212 -16.77 0.20 -11.92
CA LEU A 212 -17.46 -0.29 -13.12
C LEU A 212 -18.94 0.14 -13.17
N LEU A 213 -19.55 0.41 -12.02
CA LEU A 213 -20.96 0.76 -11.90
C LEU A 213 -21.23 2.26 -11.92
N ILE A 214 -20.21 3.07 -11.63
CA ILE A 214 -20.38 4.52 -11.55
C ILE A 214 -20.68 5.08 -12.95
N PRO A 215 -21.77 5.87 -13.11
CA PRO A 215 -22.14 6.46 -14.39
C PRO A 215 -21.35 7.74 -14.71
N PHE A 216 -20.77 8.38 -13.69
CA PHE A 216 -19.85 9.51 -13.77
C PHE A 216 -18.38 9.05 -13.62
N TRP A 217 -17.41 9.92 -13.96
CA TRP A 217 -15.97 9.61 -13.92
C TRP A 217 -15.58 8.24 -14.49
N ARG A 218 -16.18 7.87 -15.62
CA ARG A 218 -16.05 6.53 -16.23
C ARG A 218 -14.60 6.13 -16.56
N TRP A 219 -13.68 7.07 -16.65
CA TRP A 219 -12.25 6.79 -16.82
C TRP A 219 -11.65 6.00 -15.65
N LEU A 220 -12.23 6.08 -14.44
CA LEU A 220 -11.82 5.28 -13.27
C LEU A 220 -11.97 3.77 -13.49
N ARG A 221 -12.73 3.33 -14.49
CA ARG A 221 -12.85 1.92 -14.90
C ARG A 221 -11.51 1.31 -15.31
N ILE A 222 -10.50 2.13 -15.60
CA ILE A 222 -9.14 1.64 -15.84
C ILE A 222 -8.61 0.80 -14.67
N ILE A 223 -8.95 1.17 -13.43
CA ILE A 223 -8.48 0.48 -12.21
C ILE A 223 -8.99 -0.98 -12.17
N PRO A 224 -10.32 -1.25 -12.12
CA PRO A 224 -10.82 -2.62 -12.08
C PRO A 224 -10.47 -3.42 -13.34
N VAL A 225 -10.41 -2.80 -14.52
CA VAL A 225 -10.05 -3.49 -15.76
C VAL A 225 -8.61 -3.99 -15.70
N THR A 226 -7.69 -3.15 -15.24
CA THR A 226 -6.26 -3.47 -15.11
C THR A 226 -6.05 -4.63 -14.13
N ILE A 227 -6.72 -4.59 -12.96
CA ILE A 227 -6.69 -5.67 -11.97
C ILE A 227 -7.28 -6.97 -12.55
N ARG A 228 -8.40 -6.88 -13.27
CA ARG A 228 -9.03 -8.06 -13.89
C ARG A 228 -8.18 -8.68 -14.99
N LEU A 229 -7.42 -7.88 -15.74
CA LEU A 229 -6.48 -8.36 -16.75
C LEU A 229 -5.29 -9.09 -16.10
N ASP A 230 -4.81 -8.61 -14.96
CA ASP A 230 -3.78 -9.29 -14.16
C ASP A 230 -4.26 -10.62 -13.58
N HIS A 231 -5.44 -10.64 -12.96
CA HIS A 231 -6.04 -11.89 -12.47
C HIS A 231 -6.31 -12.90 -13.59
N ALA A 232 -6.64 -12.43 -14.81
CA ALA A 232 -6.82 -13.26 -15.98
C ALA A 232 -5.49 -13.73 -16.62
N ARG A 233 -4.34 -13.32 -16.06
CA ARG A 233 -2.99 -13.54 -16.60
C ARG A 233 -2.80 -13.04 -18.04
N LEU A 234 -3.63 -12.09 -18.46
CA LEU A 234 -3.51 -11.44 -19.77
C LEU A 234 -2.49 -10.30 -19.74
N LEU A 235 -2.18 -9.77 -18.56
CA LEU A 235 -1.26 -8.66 -18.35
C LEU A 235 -0.53 -8.88 -17.01
N ASN A 236 0.77 -9.13 -17.01
CA ASN A 236 1.48 -9.51 -15.79
C ASN A 236 1.89 -8.26 -14.98
N LEU A 237 1.13 -7.91 -13.93
CA LEU A 237 1.38 -6.74 -13.06
C LEU A 237 2.03 -7.11 -11.71
N GLN A 238 2.53 -8.35 -11.57
CA GLN A 238 3.24 -8.78 -10.37
C GLN A 238 4.34 -7.84 -9.83
N PRO A 239 5.14 -7.11 -10.65
CA PRO A 239 6.12 -6.18 -10.09
C PRO A 239 5.49 -4.98 -9.36
N ILE A 240 4.31 -4.50 -9.81
CA ILE A 240 3.65 -3.33 -9.22
C ILE A 240 2.99 -3.67 -7.88
N ASN A 241 2.37 -4.86 -7.78
CA ASN A 241 1.77 -5.31 -6.52
C ASN A 241 2.82 -5.47 -5.41
N LYS A 242 4.03 -5.95 -5.75
CA LYS A 242 5.13 -6.05 -4.77
C LYS A 242 5.54 -4.67 -4.23
N GLN A 243 5.58 -3.64 -5.06
CA GLN A 243 5.95 -2.28 -4.65
C GLN A 243 4.87 -1.61 -3.80
N ILE A 244 3.60 -1.76 -4.13
CA ILE A 244 2.50 -1.19 -3.33
C ILE A 244 2.48 -1.82 -1.93
N HIS A 245 2.64 -3.15 -1.84
CA HIS A 245 2.73 -3.81 -0.54
C HIS A 245 3.96 -3.38 0.25
N GLN A 246 5.10 -3.11 -0.39
CA GLN A 246 6.28 -2.59 0.29
C GLN A 246 6.05 -1.19 0.86
N VAL A 247 5.49 -0.26 0.08
CA VAL A 247 5.27 1.14 0.52
C VAL A 247 4.21 1.21 1.63
N VAL A 248 3.10 0.50 1.46
CA VAL A 248 2.03 0.46 2.47
C VAL A 248 2.56 -0.21 3.74
N VAL A 249 3.20 -1.37 3.64
CA VAL A 249 3.69 -2.08 4.84
C VAL A 249 4.82 -1.31 5.52
N ALA A 250 5.74 -0.66 4.81
CA ALA A 250 6.81 0.12 5.44
C ALA A 250 6.25 1.30 6.27
N ASN A 251 5.31 2.05 5.70
CA ASN A 251 4.71 3.20 6.40
C ASN A 251 3.81 2.78 7.57
N PHE A 252 3.11 1.63 7.48
CA PHE A 252 2.26 1.14 8.56
C PHE A 252 3.02 0.30 9.60
N ALA A 253 4.16 -0.28 9.25
CA ALA A 253 4.93 -1.13 10.16
C ALA A 253 5.60 -0.33 11.27
N GLU A 254 5.99 0.92 11.04
CA GLU A 254 6.57 1.80 12.06
C GLU A 254 5.60 1.96 13.25
N GLU A 255 4.39 2.48 12.99
CA GLU A 255 3.38 2.68 14.04
C GLU A 255 2.84 1.36 14.62
N LEU A 256 2.66 0.33 13.79
CA LEU A 256 2.12 -0.95 14.28
C LEU A 256 3.13 -1.76 15.09
N THR A 257 4.42 -1.70 14.78
CA THR A 257 5.44 -2.48 15.51
C THR A 257 5.63 -1.94 16.91
N GLU A 258 5.63 -0.61 17.08
CA GLU A 258 5.64 0.02 18.40
C GLU A 258 4.44 -0.46 19.24
N ILE A 259 3.23 -0.41 18.68
CA ILE A 259 2.00 -0.87 19.33
C ILE A 259 2.05 -2.37 19.67
N VAL A 260 2.61 -3.20 18.79
CA VAL A 260 2.72 -4.65 19.01
C VAL A 260 3.71 -4.96 20.12
N ILE A 261 4.88 -4.31 20.15
CA ILE A 261 5.87 -4.51 21.21
C ILE A 261 5.31 -4.03 22.55
N ILE A 262 4.67 -2.85 22.60
CA ILE A 262 3.97 -2.36 23.79
C ILE A 262 2.92 -3.38 24.25
N ARG A 263 2.15 -3.96 23.33
CA ARG A 263 1.13 -4.97 23.66
C ARG A 263 1.75 -6.24 24.25
N VAL A 264 2.88 -6.71 23.70
CA VAL A 264 3.60 -7.87 24.24
C VAL A 264 4.14 -7.58 25.64
N ILE A 265 4.77 -6.42 25.85
CA ILE A 265 5.27 -6.00 27.16
C ILE A 265 4.12 -5.90 28.17
N ASN A 266 3.01 -5.24 27.80
CA ASN A 266 1.82 -5.14 28.66
C ASN A 266 1.23 -6.52 28.97
N GLN A 267 1.28 -7.47 28.02
CA GLN A 267 0.81 -8.83 28.25
C GLN A 267 1.72 -9.56 29.24
N ILE A 268 3.04 -9.39 29.15
CA ILE A 268 4.00 -9.94 30.12
C ILE A 268 3.80 -9.31 31.50
N GLN A 269 3.70 -7.97 31.58
CA GLN A 269 3.37 -7.26 32.83
C GLN A 269 2.07 -7.77 33.44
N GLY A 270 1.04 -7.98 32.63
CA GLY A 270 -0.23 -8.55 33.06
C GLY A 270 -0.11 -9.98 33.59
N SER A 271 0.72 -10.82 32.97
CA SER A 271 1.01 -12.18 33.46
C SER A 271 1.81 -12.18 34.77
N ILE A 272 2.73 -11.22 34.95
CA ILE A 272 3.48 -11.02 36.20
C ILE A 272 2.55 -10.56 37.32
N GLN A 273 1.72 -9.54 37.07
CA GLN A 273 0.74 -9.01 38.04
C GLN A 273 -0.30 -10.06 38.44
N LYS A 274 -0.69 -10.95 37.53
CA LYS A 274 -1.59 -12.07 37.82
C LYS A 274 -0.91 -13.21 38.56
N GLY A 275 0.40 -13.17 38.79
CA GLY A 275 1.16 -14.25 39.41
C GLY A 275 1.12 -15.55 38.59
N GLU A 276 1.14 -15.46 37.26
CA GLU A 276 1.23 -16.64 36.40
C GLU A 276 2.65 -17.23 36.41
N ILE A 277 3.67 -16.37 36.52
CA ILE A 277 5.08 -16.79 36.63
C ILE A 277 5.34 -17.51 37.96
N THR A 278 4.75 -17.04 39.05
CA THR A 278 4.88 -17.70 40.36
C THR A 278 4.20 -19.05 40.35
N ARG A 279 3.04 -19.17 39.70
CA ARG A 279 2.36 -20.46 39.49
C ARG A 279 3.20 -21.41 38.63
N TRP A 280 3.88 -20.91 37.59
CA TRP A 280 4.78 -21.72 36.76
C TRP A 280 6.01 -22.21 37.54
N LEU A 281 6.65 -21.36 38.36
CA LEU A 281 7.81 -21.74 39.19
C LEU A 281 7.47 -22.69 40.34
N LEU A 282 6.27 -22.58 40.92
CA LEU A 282 5.88 -23.31 42.12
C LEU A 282 5.09 -24.59 41.81
N GLN A 283 4.56 -24.77 40.60
CA GLN A 283 3.85 -25.99 40.20
C GLN A 283 4.78 -26.93 39.43
N ASN A 284 5.35 -27.90 40.14
CA ASN A 284 5.80 -29.15 39.53
C ASN A 284 4.57 -29.97 39.11
N ASP A 285 4.44 -30.18 37.80
CA ASP A 285 3.78 -31.30 37.13
C ASP A 285 2.39 -31.73 37.63
N LYS A 286 1.36 -31.43 36.80
CA LYS A 286 0.34 -32.42 36.36
C LYS A 286 -0.85 -31.88 35.55
N LEU A 287 -1.01 -30.56 35.36
CA LEU A 287 -2.32 -30.05 34.87
C LEU A 287 -2.30 -29.12 33.66
N ARG A 288 -1.19 -28.99 32.92
CA ARG A 288 -1.21 -28.33 31.60
C ARG A 288 -0.45 -29.14 30.56
N PRO A 289 -0.99 -29.29 29.33
CA PRO A 289 -0.23 -29.86 28.23
C PRO A 289 0.80 -28.81 27.80
N TYR A 290 1.99 -28.87 28.39
CA TYR A 290 3.13 -28.13 27.87
C TYR A 290 3.52 -28.79 26.54
N ILE A 291 3.76 -27.97 25.52
CA ILE A 291 4.27 -28.46 24.24
C ILE A 291 5.76 -28.68 24.45
N ASP A 292 6.12 -29.92 24.71
CA ASP A 292 7.51 -30.33 24.76
C ASP A 292 8.02 -30.46 23.32
N ILE A 293 9.02 -29.65 22.96
CA ILE A 293 9.57 -29.61 21.60
C ILE A 293 10.67 -30.67 21.45
N ASN A 294 11.29 -31.13 22.55
CA ASN A 294 12.38 -32.10 22.56
C ASN A 294 12.38 -32.94 23.86
N ASP A 295 12.82 -34.20 23.82
CA ASP A 295 12.88 -35.08 25.01
C ASP A 295 13.95 -34.71 26.08
N ILE A 296 14.37 -33.44 26.15
CA ILE A 296 15.37 -32.94 27.11
C ILE A 296 14.70 -31.94 28.04
N ASN A 297 14.73 -32.19 29.34
CA ASN A 297 14.31 -31.19 30.31
C ASN A 297 15.28 -30.00 30.31
N GLU A 298 14.89 -28.90 29.66
CA GLU A 298 15.76 -27.73 29.49
C GLU A 298 16.12 -27.08 30.82
N VAL A 299 15.24 -27.18 31.82
CA VAL A 299 15.51 -26.63 33.17
C VAL A 299 16.66 -27.38 33.83
N GLU A 300 16.69 -28.71 33.73
CA GLU A 300 17.77 -29.53 34.26
C GLU A 300 19.08 -29.30 33.50
N ALA A 301 19.02 -29.17 32.17
CA ALA A 301 20.19 -28.89 31.35
C ALA A 301 20.80 -27.50 31.64
N ILE A 302 19.96 -26.46 31.77
CA ILE A 302 20.40 -25.12 32.14
C ILE A 302 20.95 -25.10 33.57
N ALA A 303 20.31 -25.80 34.51
CA ALA A 303 20.80 -25.94 35.88
C ALA A 303 22.18 -26.62 35.90
N GLY A 304 22.37 -27.68 35.13
CA GLY A 304 23.67 -28.36 34.97
C GLY A 304 24.75 -27.41 34.43
N LEU A 305 24.43 -26.63 33.39
CA LEU A 305 25.35 -25.64 32.81
C LEU A 305 25.72 -24.54 33.82
N LEU A 306 24.75 -24.06 34.61
CA LEU A 306 24.97 -23.07 35.65
C LEU A 306 25.82 -23.62 36.80
N VAL A 307 25.55 -24.83 37.27
CA VAL A 307 26.35 -25.50 38.30
C VAL A 307 27.79 -25.65 37.83
N GLN A 308 27.99 -26.11 36.59
CA GLN A 308 29.31 -26.23 36.00
C GLN A 308 30.01 -24.88 35.90
N THR A 309 29.32 -23.84 35.42
CA THR A 309 29.87 -22.48 35.30
C THR A 309 30.23 -21.91 36.68
N ILE A 310 29.39 -22.11 37.69
CA ILE A 310 29.66 -21.66 39.05
C ILE A 310 30.89 -22.37 39.62
N VAL A 311 30.94 -23.71 39.52
CA VAL A 311 32.01 -24.52 40.09
C VAL A 311 33.35 -24.31 39.39
N ASP A 312 33.35 -24.26 38.05
CA ASP A 312 34.57 -24.23 37.26
C ASP A 312 35.06 -22.79 36.98
N GLN A 313 34.16 -21.78 36.91
CA GLN A 313 34.55 -20.42 36.50
C GLN A 313 34.33 -19.33 37.56
N VAL A 314 33.29 -19.42 38.39
CA VAL A 314 32.97 -18.38 39.37
C VAL A 314 33.67 -18.64 40.70
N LEU A 315 33.56 -19.87 41.22
CA LEU A 315 34.08 -20.26 42.53
C LEU A 315 35.59 -20.04 42.67
N PRO A 316 36.44 -20.34 41.66
CA PRO A 316 37.86 -20.03 41.73
C PRO A 316 38.15 -18.52 41.76
N LYS A 317 37.32 -17.73 41.06
CA LYS A 317 37.50 -16.27 41.00
C LYS A 317 37.14 -15.58 42.32
N ILE A 318 36.20 -16.14 43.08
CA ILE A 318 35.78 -15.61 44.39
C ILE A 318 36.54 -16.24 45.59
N GLN A 319 37.38 -17.26 45.33
CA GLN A 319 38.18 -17.92 46.35
C GLN A 319 39.04 -16.95 47.19
N PRO A 320 39.77 -15.97 46.62
CA PRO A 320 40.60 -15.09 47.43
C PRO A 320 39.77 -14.22 48.40
N GLU A 321 38.57 -13.79 48.00
CA GLU A 321 37.64 -13.08 48.86
C GLU A 321 37.12 -13.97 50.00
N LEU A 322 36.86 -15.26 49.73
CA LEU A 322 36.48 -16.22 50.76
C LEU A 322 37.61 -16.47 51.76
N VAL A 323 38.86 -16.59 51.29
CA VAL A 323 40.04 -16.70 52.15
C VAL A 323 40.17 -15.46 53.02
N ALA A 324 39.98 -14.26 52.47
CA ALA A 324 40.04 -13.02 53.23
C ALA A 324 38.96 -12.94 54.32
N LEU A 325 37.72 -13.35 54.00
CA LEU A 325 36.62 -13.42 54.98
C LEU A 325 36.91 -14.45 56.09
N LEU A 326 37.42 -15.63 55.75
CA LEU A 326 37.79 -16.65 56.73
C LEU A 326 38.98 -16.21 57.58
N GLN A 327 39.99 -15.60 56.98
CA GLN A 327 41.15 -15.06 57.69
C GLN A 327 40.71 -13.98 58.69
N HIS A 328 39.77 -13.12 58.31
CA HIS A 328 39.18 -12.11 59.20
C HIS A 328 38.47 -12.76 60.40
N ASN A 329 37.66 -13.78 60.16
CA ASN A 329 36.93 -14.49 61.21
C ASN A 329 37.87 -15.29 62.14
N ILE A 330 38.85 -16.01 61.59
CA ILE A 330 39.85 -16.77 62.34
C ILE A 330 40.70 -15.83 63.19
N ASN A 331 41.17 -14.72 62.61
CA ASN A 331 41.93 -13.72 63.34
C ASN A 331 41.10 -13.12 64.49
N SER A 332 39.83 -12.80 64.24
CA SER A 332 38.90 -12.31 65.26
C SER A 332 38.69 -13.33 66.38
N ALA A 333 38.59 -14.62 66.06
CA ALA A 333 38.46 -15.69 67.04
C ALA A 333 39.72 -15.83 67.93
N PHE A 334 40.92 -15.73 67.35
CA PHE A 334 42.17 -15.76 68.14
C PHE A 334 42.26 -14.60 69.14
N HIS A 335 41.75 -13.41 68.79
CA HIS A 335 41.71 -12.26 69.71
C HIS A 335 40.74 -12.43 70.88
N GLN A 336 39.77 -13.36 70.78
CA GLN A 336 38.81 -13.65 71.84
C GLN A 336 39.35 -14.63 72.89
N VAL A 337 40.45 -15.35 72.60
CA VAL A 337 41.02 -16.34 73.53
C VAL A 337 42.01 -15.67 74.51
N PRO A 338 41.80 -15.75 75.83
CA PRO A 338 42.61 -15.02 76.83
C PRO A 338 44.11 -15.32 76.80
N ILE A 339 44.48 -16.56 76.46
CA ILE A 339 45.89 -17.02 76.38
C ILE A 339 46.66 -16.25 75.30
N TYR A 340 46.01 -15.88 74.19
CA TYR A 340 46.65 -15.22 73.06
C TYR A 340 46.85 -13.72 73.27
N LYS A 341 45.93 -13.06 74.00
CA LYS A 341 46.10 -11.64 74.40
C LYS A 341 47.38 -11.41 75.21
N ASN A 342 47.75 -12.35 76.08
CA ASN A 342 48.95 -12.24 76.93
C ASN A 342 50.25 -12.45 76.13
N LEU A 343 50.20 -13.30 75.10
CA LEU A 343 51.36 -13.64 74.27
C LEU A 343 51.64 -12.59 73.16
N GLN A 344 50.69 -11.70 72.88
CA GLN A 344 50.81 -10.64 71.87
C GLN A 344 51.88 -9.58 72.20
N SER A 345 52.34 -9.55 73.45
CA SER A 345 53.41 -8.66 73.95
C SER A 345 54.83 -9.12 73.59
N LEU A 346 54.99 -10.35 73.08
CA LEU A 346 56.29 -10.89 72.68
C LEU A 346 56.60 -10.54 71.21
N PRO A 347 57.82 -10.05 70.91
CA PRO A 347 58.21 -9.74 69.54
C PRO A 347 58.13 -11.01 68.66
N GLY A 348 57.44 -10.91 67.52
CA GLY A 348 57.26 -12.00 66.55
C GLY A 348 55.95 -12.79 66.65
N VAL A 349 55.20 -12.72 67.75
CA VAL A 349 53.95 -13.49 67.94
C VAL A 349 52.81 -13.00 67.05
N GLY A 350 52.70 -11.68 66.84
CA GLY A 350 51.67 -11.11 65.95
C GLY A 350 51.83 -11.55 64.49
N GLN A 351 53.07 -11.62 63.99
CA GLN A 351 53.36 -12.10 62.63
C GLN A 351 53.05 -13.60 62.50
N ALA A 352 53.40 -14.40 63.50
CA ALA A 352 53.07 -15.82 63.52
C ALA A 352 51.54 -16.06 63.53
N GLN A 353 50.76 -15.25 64.26
CA GLN A 353 49.31 -15.34 64.29
C GLN A 353 48.69 -15.05 62.92
N THR A 354 49.13 -13.99 62.23
CA THR A 354 48.61 -13.65 60.90
C THR A 354 48.95 -14.73 59.89
N GLN A 355 50.17 -15.28 59.94
CA GLN A 355 50.59 -16.39 59.07
C GLN A 355 49.80 -17.68 59.34
N ILE A 356 49.54 -18.02 60.60
CA ILE A 356 48.73 -19.18 60.97
C ILE A 356 47.29 -18.97 60.52
N SER A 357 46.71 -17.79 60.74
CA SER A 357 45.35 -17.47 60.28
C SER A 357 45.23 -17.56 58.76
N GLU A 358 46.21 -17.02 58.03
CA GLU A 358 46.27 -17.07 56.57
C GLU A 358 46.44 -18.50 56.04
N GLN A 359 47.33 -19.29 56.63
CA GLN A 359 47.53 -20.69 56.26
C GLN A 359 46.30 -21.54 56.56
N LEU A 360 45.67 -21.35 57.72
CA LEU A 360 44.44 -22.05 58.08
C LEU A 360 43.29 -21.64 57.15
N ALA A 361 43.09 -20.34 56.92
CA ALA A 361 42.05 -19.85 56.00
C ALA A 361 42.25 -20.40 54.58
N THR A 362 43.49 -20.41 54.10
CA THR A 362 43.84 -20.92 52.77
C THR A 362 43.66 -22.43 52.68
N GLN A 363 44.15 -23.19 53.67
CA GLN A 363 44.00 -24.66 53.68
C GLN A 363 42.55 -25.10 53.85
N ILE A 364 41.80 -24.46 54.75
CA ILE A 364 40.38 -24.76 54.95
C ILE A 364 39.60 -24.45 53.68
N THR A 365 39.78 -23.26 53.08
CA THR A 365 39.09 -22.88 51.84
C THR A 365 39.45 -23.81 50.69
N THR A 366 40.74 -24.12 50.51
CA THR A 366 41.21 -24.97 49.41
C THR A 366 40.76 -26.42 49.58
N ASN A 367 40.78 -26.95 50.79
CA ASN A 367 40.29 -28.31 51.06
C ASN A 367 38.77 -28.40 50.90
N LEU A 368 38.01 -27.42 51.40
CA LEU A 368 36.56 -27.36 51.21
C LEU A 368 36.20 -27.20 49.73
N TYR A 369 36.95 -26.38 48.98
CA TYR A 369 36.81 -26.25 47.54
C TYR A 369 37.03 -27.60 46.84
N ASN A 370 38.14 -28.28 47.12
CA ASN A 370 38.45 -29.57 46.52
C ASN A 370 37.40 -30.63 46.87
N VAL A 371 36.90 -30.64 48.10
CA VAL A 371 35.83 -31.55 48.55
C VAL A 371 34.51 -31.22 47.84
N LEU A 372 34.13 -29.96 47.71
CA LEU A 372 32.91 -29.54 47.01
C LEU A 372 32.96 -29.86 45.52
N VAL A 373 34.06 -29.55 44.84
CA VAL A 373 34.27 -29.86 43.41
C VAL A 373 34.26 -31.37 43.19
N SER A 374 34.92 -32.14 44.07
CA SER A 374 34.97 -33.60 43.97
C SER A 374 33.61 -34.24 44.27
N ALA A 375 32.88 -33.73 45.25
CA ALA A 375 31.55 -34.23 45.58
C ALA A 375 30.56 -33.97 44.43
N ILE A 376 30.58 -32.80 43.80
CA ILE A 376 29.67 -32.48 42.69
C ILE A 376 29.99 -33.33 41.44
N LYS A 377 31.25 -33.73 41.25
CA LYS A 377 31.70 -34.57 40.12
C LYS A 377 31.54 -36.08 40.37
N ASP A 378 31.22 -36.50 41.59
CA ASP A 378 31.02 -37.92 41.98
C ASP A 378 29.54 -38.33 41.86
N PRO A 379 29.20 -39.52 41.29
CA PRO A 379 27.82 -40.03 41.19
C PRO A 379 27.02 -40.03 42.50
N ILE A 380 27.65 -40.16 43.68
CA ILE A 380 26.96 -40.08 44.98
C ILE A 380 26.63 -38.63 45.34
N GLY A 381 27.55 -37.71 45.09
CA GLY A 381 27.33 -36.30 45.38
C GLY A 381 26.36 -35.63 44.41
N ALA A 382 26.27 -36.06 43.15
CA ALA A 382 25.19 -35.65 42.24
C ALA A 382 23.79 -35.93 42.83
N LYS A 383 23.61 -37.09 43.50
CA LYS A 383 22.36 -37.46 44.18
C LYS A 383 22.09 -36.59 45.41
N LEU A 384 23.10 -36.30 46.21
CA LEU A 384 22.99 -35.41 47.38
C LEU A 384 22.73 -33.96 46.98
N SER A 385 23.37 -33.47 45.91
CA SER A 385 23.12 -32.15 45.32
C SER A 385 21.70 -32.03 44.80
N SER A 386 21.18 -33.07 44.13
CA SER A 386 19.78 -33.12 43.69
C SER A 386 18.81 -33.06 44.88
N GLN A 387 19.08 -33.82 45.96
CA GLN A 387 18.27 -33.79 47.19
C GLN A 387 18.34 -32.43 47.90
N LEU A 388 19.53 -31.83 48.01
CA LEU A 388 19.72 -30.51 48.60
C LEU A 388 19.03 -29.42 47.78
N ALA A 389 19.13 -29.47 46.45
CA ALA A 389 18.40 -28.58 45.56
C ALA A 389 16.89 -28.73 45.77
N HIS A 390 16.38 -29.96 45.86
CA HIS A 390 14.97 -30.21 46.12
C HIS A 390 14.52 -29.64 47.47
N SER A 391 15.24 -29.93 48.56
CA SER A 391 14.92 -29.42 49.89
C SER A 391 15.07 -27.90 49.99
N PHE A 392 16.07 -27.32 49.32
CA PHE A 392 16.26 -25.88 49.24
C PHE A 392 15.12 -25.20 48.48
N THR A 393 14.76 -25.69 47.30
CA THR A 393 13.64 -25.16 46.51
C THR A 393 12.32 -25.27 47.26
N GLN A 394 12.10 -26.37 47.99
CA GLN A 394 10.91 -26.54 48.83
C GLN A 394 10.89 -25.57 50.02
N ALA A 395 12.00 -25.41 50.74
CA ALA A 395 12.09 -24.48 51.87
C ALA A 395 11.98 -23.02 51.42
N LEU A 396 12.67 -22.67 50.33
CA LEU A 396 12.63 -21.35 49.71
C LEU A 396 11.23 -21.05 49.19
N GLY A 397 10.57 -21.99 48.49
CA GLY A 397 9.20 -21.85 48.01
C GLY A 397 8.21 -21.56 49.14
N ASN A 398 8.35 -22.23 50.29
CA ASN A 398 7.51 -22.00 51.47
C ASN A 398 7.74 -20.62 52.10
N GLU A 399 8.99 -20.17 52.25
CA GLU A 399 9.32 -18.84 52.81
C GLU A 399 8.93 -17.69 51.88
N ILE A 400 9.15 -17.87 50.57
CA ILE A 400 8.78 -16.92 49.51
C ILE A 400 7.25 -16.75 49.45
N GLN A 401 6.46 -17.78 49.79
CA GLN A 401 5.01 -17.67 49.91
C GLN A 401 4.55 -16.94 51.18
N GLN A 402 5.32 -17.02 52.28
CA GLN A 402 4.92 -16.42 53.56
C GLN A 402 5.26 -14.93 53.68
N LYS A 403 6.37 -14.48 53.08
CA LYS A 403 6.77 -13.07 53.09
C LYS A 403 6.32 -12.39 51.81
N HIS A 404 5.91 -11.12 51.90
CA HIS A 404 5.46 -10.29 50.76
C HIS A 404 6.55 -10.05 49.69
N VAL A 405 7.67 -10.78 49.74
CA VAL A 405 8.80 -10.77 48.83
C VAL A 405 8.38 -11.04 47.39
N LEU A 406 7.41 -11.94 47.15
CA LEU A 406 6.90 -12.18 45.78
C LEU A 406 6.20 -10.96 45.19
N SER A 407 5.42 -10.25 45.99
CA SER A 407 4.73 -9.04 45.53
C SER A 407 5.75 -7.95 45.20
N GLU A 408 6.81 -7.83 46.00
CA GLU A 408 7.88 -6.86 45.77
C GLU A 408 8.66 -7.18 44.49
N ILE A 409 9.05 -8.43 44.29
CA ILE A 409 9.74 -8.88 43.07
C ILE A 409 8.84 -8.67 41.84
N GLN A 410 7.54 -8.97 41.95
CA GLN A 410 6.59 -8.72 40.86
C GLN A 410 6.49 -7.24 40.51
N SER A 411 6.43 -6.35 41.52
CA SER A 411 6.43 -4.91 41.31
C SER A 411 7.69 -4.46 40.58
N LEU A 412 8.87 -4.86 41.08
CA LEU A 412 10.15 -4.49 40.48
C LEU A 412 10.31 -4.98 39.04
N LEU A 413 9.78 -6.18 38.72
CA LEU A 413 9.78 -6.68 37.35
C LEU A 413 8.81 -5.93 36.44
N VAL A 414 7.64 -5.51 36.95
CA VAL A 414 6.68 -4.68 36.20
C VAL A 414 7.29 -3.30 35.92
N ASP A 415 7.93 -2.70 36.92
CA ASP A 415 8.59 -1.40 36.82
C ASP A 415 9.77 -1.47 35.84
N PHE A 416 10.59 -2.52 35.91
CA PHE A 416 11.66 -2.75 34.94
C PHE A 416 11.13 -2.88 33.50
N LEU A 417 10.02 -3.60 33.30
CA LEU A 417 9.40 -3.71 31.97
C LEU A 417 8.82 -2.38 31.48
N GLU A 418 8.36 -1.52 32.40
CA GLU A 418 7.91 -0.17 32.10
C GLU A 418 9.09 0.71 31.65
N GLU A 419 10.23 0.60 32.34
CA GLU A 419 11.47 1.27 31.94
C GLU A 419 11.97 0.81 30.57
N VAL A 420 11.86 -0.49 30.24
CA VAL A 420 12.20 -1.00 28.92
C VAL A 420 11.30 -0.41 27.84
N LYS A 421 9.99 -0.29 28.10
CA LYS A 421 9.03 0.31 27.17
C LYS A 421 9.39 1.77 26.86
N LEU A 422 9.70 2.56 27.90
CA LEU A 422 10.03 3.98 27.76
C LEU A 422 11.37 4.22 27.05
N ASN A 423 12.38 3.41 27.35
CA ASN A 423 13.73 3.66 26.85
C ASN A 423 14.02 3.07 25.46
N TYR A 424 13.38 1.96 25.11
CA TYR A 424 13.73 1.22 23.89
C TYR A 424 12.63 1.24 22.83
N VAL A 425 11.35 1.25 23.21
CA VAL A 425 10.25 1.14 22.24
C VAL A 425 9.93 2.48 21.59
N GLN A 426 9.94 3.56 22.36
CA GLN A 426 9.71 4.93 21.84
C GLN A 426 10.88 5.50 21.01
N ARG A 427 12.00 4.75 20.87
CA ARG A 427 13.21 5.18 20.17
C ARG A 427 13.57 4.32 18.96
N LEU A 428 12.70 3.40 18.54
CA LEU A 428 12.94 2.57 17.37
C LEU A 428 13.12 3.43 16.12
N SER A 429 14.19 3.20 15.37
CA SER A 429 14.49 3.91 14.13
C SER A 429 13.95 3.15 12.92
N GLN A 430 13.77 3.85 11.79
CA GLN A 430 13.25 3.26 10.53
C GLN A 430 14.06 2.03 10.07
N GLU A 431 15.36 2.04 10.31
CA GLU A 431 16.29 1.00 9.85
C GLU A 431 16.12 -0.32 10.64
N ASP A 432 15.72 -0.23 11.92
CA ASP A 432 15.44 -1.39 12.78
C ASP A 432 14.13 -2.10 12.36
N ILE A 433 13.14 -1.30 11.94
CA ILE A 433 11.82 -1.79 11.51
C ILE A 433 11.92 -2.61 10.22
N ASP A 434 12.74 -2.15 9.26
CA ASP A 434 12.94 -2.86 7.99
C ASP A 434 13.55 -4.26 8.20
N GLN A 435 14.52 -4.39 9.12
CA GLN A 435 15.10 -5.69 9.49
C GLN A 435 14.07 -6.62 10.15
N ILE A 436 13.24 -6.09 11.06
CA ILE A 436 12.20 -6.87 11.75
C ILE A 436 11.15 -7.40 10.76
N ILE A 437 10.75 -6.60 9.77
CA ILE A 437 9.82 -7.03 8.71
C ILE A 437 10.42 -8.17 7.89
N GLU A 438 11.71 -8.08 7.55
CA GLU A 438 12.41 -9.09 6.77
C GLU A 438 12.52 -10.42 7.54
N GLN A 439 12.90 -10.37 8.82
CA GLN A 439 12.93 -11.55 9.69
C GLN A 439 11.53 -12.18 9.90
N THR A 440 10.49 -11.37 10.05
CA THR A 440 9.10 -11.84 10.17
C THR A 440 8.63 -12.56 8.90
N ARG A 441 9.08 -12.12 7.71
CA ARG A 441 8.81 -12.82 6.45
C ARG A 441 9.51 -14.18 6.40
N GLN A 442 10.75 -14.28 6.90
CA GLN A 442 11.46 -15.56 6.98
C GLN A 442 10.75 -16.54 7.92
N LEU A 443 10.27 -16.10 9.09
CA LEU A 443 9.52 -16.94 10.02
C LEU A 443 8.19 -17.44 9.44
N LYS A 444 7.44 -16.61 8.71
CA LYS A 444 6.21 -17.04 8.01
C LYS A 444 6.46 -17.96 6.81
N SER A 445 7.70 -18.01 6.30
CA SER A 445 8.09 -18.90 5.20
C SER A 445 8.48 -20.31 5.65
N ILE A 446 8.60 -20.54 6.97
CA ILE A 446 8.79 -21.88 7.52
C ILE A 446 7.47 -22.64 7.31
N PRO A 447 7.42 -23.67 6.45
CA PRO A 447 6.18 -24.39 6.19
C PRO A 447 5.74 -25.13 7.45
N ASN A 448 4.42 -25.18 7.71
CA ASN A 448 3.77 -26.01 8.73
C ASN A 448 4.03 -27.54 8.60
N SER A 449 5.00 -27.97 7.78
CA SER A 449 5.32 -29.37 7.52
C SER A 449 6.13 -30.05 8.63
N ILE A 450 6.55 -29.36 9.68
CA ILE A 450 7.28 -29.98 10.80
C ILE A 450 6.31 -30.56 11.86
N VAL A 451 5.02 -30.20 11.84
CA VAL A 451 4.03 -30.65 12.85
C VAL A 451 3.37 -31.99 12.52
N ARG A 452 3.67 -32.62 11.37
CA ARG A 452 2.92 -33.81 10.90
C ARG A 452 3.74 -35.03 10.49
N SER A 453 5.00 -35.13 10.93
CA SER A 453 5.79 -36.36 10.77
C SER A 453 6.03 -37.04 12.11
N LYS A 454 4.94 -37.53 12.74
CA LYS A 454 4.89 -38.59 13.75
C LYS A 454 3.44 -38.72 14.22
N GLU A 455 2.58 -39.16 13.31
CA GLU A 455 1.45 -40.03 13.70
C GLU A 455 1.95 -41.47 13.65
#